data_AF-A0A015MJF0-F1
#
_entry.id   AF-A0A015MJF0-F1
#
_cell.length_a   1.000
_cell.length_b   1.000
_cell.length_c   1.000
_cell.angle_alpha   90.00
_cell.angle_beta   90.00
_cell.angle_gamma   90.00
#
_symmetry.space_group_name_H-M   'P 1'
#
loop_
_entity.id
_entity.type
_entity.pdbx_description
1 polymer ?
#
loop_
_entity_poly.entity_id
_entity_poly.type
_entity_poly.pdbx_seq_one_letter_code
_entity_poly.pdbx_strand_id
1 'polypeptide(L)'
;MSDIRYELVHAAINRAITSIDYNIYDDFHKIHEFKKQTILDDKSLTNNEKTYAIKDLNKTYDRYKVKYNYGTRRTCENCNQECLATLYCEYCVQNYLKANFSNWTSGNNDIDNLIQKCQIETLRPDTIIEWIPYNNLQNIEYLTKGGFSEIYTAEWIDGGYKEWNYKEQKLIRIGTEKVILKGLENVENANRRWFEEAESHFKISNKWSQIVQCFGLTQNLSNGNYMLVIEKADIDLRKYLQQTQNQLSWKERIKIAYYITLALKIIHGENAIHRDLHSGNILYSNMNQDWFISDLGFCGPADKSTESIYGNLPYIAPEVISGKNTTKKSDVYSIGMLMWEISSGQPPFSYYKNDYHLALNIINGMRPKVISETPLKYENLMKQCWDADPSKRPDIDTLEDEFYALLQFYQNISNEILQQETNNNLKKNKLINNTMSKHISSKSFSSKIHQFKNLPEPKNATEEEQEAFHSKSYDCFNIPDNIEDFNNPSNQNYAGTFKASSILKGN
;
A
#
# COMPACT_ATOMS: atom_id res chain seq x y z
N MET A 1 4.90 38.51 11.12
CA MET A 1 3.93 37.74 10.31
C MET A 1 3.15 36.89 11.29
N SER A 2 1.82 36.81 11.16
CA SER A 2 1.05 35.88 12.00
C SER A 2 1.50 34.45 11.66
N ASP A 3 1.86 33.65 12.66
CA ASP A 3 2.13 32.23 12.43
C ASP A 3 0.87 31.56 11.86
N ILE A 4 1.02 30.89 10.72
CA ILE A 4 -0.07 30.16 10.06
C ILE A 4 -0.42 28.96 10.94
N ARG A 5 -1.68 28.84 11.36
CA ARG A 5 -2.16 27.67 12.10
C ARG A 5 -2.47 26.55 11.10
N TYR A 6 -1.44 25.76 10.76
CA TYR A 6 -1.55 24.71 9.74
C TYR A 6 -2.68 23.71 10.02
N GLU A 7 -2.86 23.26 11.26
CA GLU A 7 -3.95 22.35 11.63
C GLU A 7 -5.33 22.92 11.31
N LEU A 8 -5.54 24.21 11.58
CA LEU A 8 -6.79 24.90 11.31
C LEU A 8 -7.03 25.03 9.79
N VAL A 9 -5.97 25.32 9.03
CA VAL A 9 -6.02 25.36 7.55
C VAL A 9 -6.38 23.99 6.98
N HIS A 10 -5.68 22.92 7.38
CA HIS A 10 -5.98 21.57 6.91
C HIS A 10 -7.39 21.14 7.29
N ALA A 11 -7.85 21.47 8.50
CA ALA A 11 -9.24 21.22 8.91
C ALA A 11 -10.24 21.97 8.02
N ALA A 12 -9.97 23.21 7.64
CA ALA A 12 -10.84 23.98 6.74
C ALA A 12 -10.86 23.38 5.31
N ILE A 13 -9.71 22.97 4.78
CA ILE A 13 -9.62 22.28 3.48
C ILE A 13 -10.42 20.97 3.53
N ASN A 14 -10.24 20.17 4.58
CA ASN A 14 -10.96 18.92 4.77
C ASN A 14 -12.48 19.15 4.84
N ARG A 15 -12.93 20.17 5.60
CA ARG A 15 -14.36 20.55 5.62
C ARG A 15 -14.86 20.88 4.21
N ALA A 16 -14.15 21.74 3.48
CA ALA A 16 -14.50 22.11 2.12
C ALA A 16 -14.57 20.90 1.17
N ILE A 17 -13.68 19.91 1.34
CA ILE A 17 -13.73 18.64 0.58
C ILE A 17 -14.95 17.80 0.97
N THR A 18 -15.25 17.67 2.26
CA THR A 18 -16.39 16.86 2.72
C THR A 18 -17.75 17.47 2.42
N SER A 19 -17.81 18.77 2.15
CA SER A 19 -19.05 19.50 1.83
C SER A 19 -19.40 19.52 0.33
N ILE A 20 -18.65 18.81 -0.51
CA ILE A 20 -18.90 18.78 -1.96
C ILE A 20 -20.16 17.95 -2.24
N ASP A 21 -21.13 18.57 -2.89
CA ASP A 21 -22.22 17.85 -3.56
C ASP A 21 -21.78 17.52 -5.00
N TYR A 22 -21.39 16.26 -5.22
CA TYR A 22 -20.94 15.78 -6.53
C TYR A 22 -22.05 15.75 -7.59
N ASN A 23 -23.33 15.92 -7.22
CA ASN A 23 -24.41 16.09 -8.21
C ASN A 23 -24.45 17.51 -8.78
N ILE A 24 -23.91 18.50 -8.06
CA ILE A 24 -23.86 19.90 -8.48
C ILE A 24 -22.50 20.23 -9.10
N TYR A 25 -21.43 19.73 -8.47
CA TYR A 25 -20.04 19.93 -8.89
C TYR A 25 -19.54 18.66 -9.58
N ASP A 26 -19.95 18.47 -10.83
CA ASP A 26 -19.73 17.28 -11.64
C ASP A 26 -18.38 17.25 -12.38
N ASP A 27 -17.61 18.34 -12.34
CA ASP A 27 -16.26 18.40 -12.90
C ASP A 27 -15.25 19.02 -11.90
N PHE A 28 -13.96 18.71 -12.10
CA PHE A 28 -12.93 19.12 -11.14
C PHE A 28 -12.64 20.64 -11.13
N HIS A 29 -13.01 21.39 -12.18
CA HIS A 29 -12.93 22.85 -12.17
C HIS A 29 -13.99 23.43 -11.25
N LYS A 30 -15.24 22.99 -11.39
CA LYS A 30 -16.34 23.37 -10.51
C LYS A 30 -16.05 23.00 -9.05
N ILE A 31 -15.53 21.78 -8.81
CA ILE A 31 -15.10 21.34 -7.49
C ILE A 31 -14.01 22.25 -6.91
N HIS A 32 -13.01 22.63 -7.72
CA HIS A 32 -11.92 23.49 -7.27
C HIS A 32 -12.41 24.90 -6.91
N GLU A 33 -13.26 25.49 -7.73
CA GLU A 33 -13.83 26.81 -7.47
C GLU A 33 -14.73 26.79 -6.22
N PHE A 34 -15.53 25.73 -6.01
CA PHE A 34 -16.29 25.55 -4.77
C PHE A 34 -15.40 25.52 -3.53
N LYS A 35 -14.32 24.71 -3.56
CA LYS A 35 -13.36 24.62 -2.45
C LYS A 35 -12.73 25.99 -2.16
N LYS A 36 -12.31 26.71 -3.19
CA LYS A 36 -11.76 28.06 -3.06
C LYS A 36 -12.75 29.01 -2.39
N GLN A 37 -13.99 29.04 -2.87
CA GLN A 37 -15.01 29.93 -2.33
C GLN A 37 -15.32 29.60 -0.87
N THR A 38 -15.41 28.31 -0.53
CA THR A 38 -15.62 27.87 0.85
C THR A 38 -14.49 28.32 1.79
N ILE A 39 -13.23 28.24 1.33
CA ILE A 39 -12.08 28.74 2.10
C ILE A 39 -12.12 30.27 2.23
N LEU A 40 -12.48 30.99 1.16
CA LEU A 40 -12.61 32.46 1.19
C LEU A 40 -13.70 32.91 2.16
N ASP A 41 -14.78 32.15 2.27
CA ASP A 41 -15.92 32.44 3.14
C ASP A 41 -15.72 31.99 4.60
N ASP A 42 -14.73 31.12 4.87
CA ASP A 42 -14.43 30.65 6.22
C ASP A 42 -13.92 31.81 7.11
N LYS A 43 -14.74 32.23 8.08
CA LYS A 43 -14.45 33.34 9.00
C LYS A 43 -13.42 32.96 10.08
N SER A 44 -13.10 31.68 10.26
CA SER A 44 -12.11 31.21 11.24
C SER A 44 -10.67 31.40 10.77
N LEU A 45 -10.47 31.56 9.46
CA LEU A 45 -9.16 31.75 8.83
C LEU A 45 -8.81 33.23 8.67
N THR A 46 -7.57 33.58 8.98
CA THR A 46 -6.96 34.86 8.61
C THR A 46 -6.69 34.92 7.10
N ASN A 47 -6.44 36.13 6.56
CA ASN A 47 -6.11 36.29 5.14
C ASN A 47 -4.84 35.52 4.72
N ASN A 48 -3.85 35.42 5.60
CA ASN A 48 -2.63 34.64 5.35
C ASN A 48 -2.93 33.14 5.28
N GLU A 49 -3.75 32.64 6.20
CA GLU A 49 -4.20 31.24 6.22
C GLU A 49 -5.04 30.89 5.01
N LYS A 50 -5.95 31.78 4.57
CA LYS A 50 -6.72 31.62 3.32
C LYS A 50 -5.82 31.56 2.09
N THR A 51 -4.84 32.45 2.02
CA THR A 51 -3.87 32.49 0.91
C THR A 51 -3.07 31.19 0.84
N TYR A 52 -2.61 30.69 2.00
CA TYR A 52 -1.92 29.40 2.09
C TYR A 52 -2.82 28.24 1.64
N ALA A 53 -4.05 28.18 2.17
CA ALA A 53 -5.02 27.14 1.83
C ALA A 53 -5.33 27.11 0.32
N ILE A 54 -5.55 28.28 -0.29
CA ILE A 54 -5.79 28.41 -1.73
C ILE A 54 -4.56 28.00 -2.54
N LYS A 55 -3.36 28.39 -2.11
CA LYS A 55 -2.12 27.94 -2.76
C LYS A 55 -2.02 26.41 -2.75
N ASP A 56 -2.37 25.78 -1.62
CA ASP A 56 -2.34 24.32 -1.50
C ASP A 56 -3.40 23.63 -2.37
N LEU A 57 -4.64 24.15 -2.38
CA LEU A 57 -5.69 23.71 -3.32
C LEU A 57 -5.26 23.85 -4.79
N ASN A 58 -4.57 24.94 -5.13
CA ASN A 58 -4.06 25.19 -6.49
C ASN A 58 -3.00 24.18 -6.91
N LYS A 59 -2.16 23.67 -6.00
CA LYS A 59 -1.19 22.60 -6.34
C LYS A 59 -1.91 21.35 -6.82
N THR A 60 -2.92 20.92 -6.06
CA THR A 60 -3.74 19.75 -6.42
C THR A 60 -4.47 19.98 -7.74
N TYR A 61 -5.01 21.18 -7.95
CA TYR A 61 -5.69 21.55 -9.18
C TYR A 61 -4.77 21.58 -10.41
N ASP A 62 -3.59 22.21 -10.30
CA ASP A 62 -2.58 22.23 -11.35
C ASP A 62 -2.12 20.82 -11.71
N ARG A 63 -1.91 19.97 -10.70
CA ARG A 63 -1.61 18.55 -10.89
C ARG A 63 -2.66 17.86 -11.76
N TYR A 64 -3.95 18.06 -11.49
CA TYR A 64 -5.02 17.45 -12.29
C TYR A 64 -5.11 18.01 -13.71
N LYS A 65 -4.97 19.33 -13.88
CA LYS A 65 -4.95 19.95 -15.22
C LYS A 65 -3.84 19.37 -16.09
N VAL A 66 -2.61 19.38 -15.56
CA VAL A 66 -1.42 18.87 -16.26
C VAL A 66 -1.57 17.38 -16.57
N LYS A 67 -2.01 16.58 -15.60
CA LYS A 67 -2.17 15.13 -15.74
C LYS A 67 -3.20 14.73 -16.80
N TYR A 68 -4.38 15.34 -16.78
CA TYR A 68 -5.45 15.02 -17.72
C TYR A 68 -5.39 15.87 -19.00
N ASN A 69 -4.36 16.71 -19.12
CA ASN A 69 -4.18 17.64 -20.23
C ASN A 69 -5.45 18.47 -20.51
N TYR A 70 -6.12 18.90 -19.43
CA TYR A 70 -7.45 19.48 -19.48
C TYR A 70 -7.54 20.77 -18.67
N GLY A 71 -8.35 21.72 -19.14
CA GLY A 71 -8.53 23.03 -18.54
C GLY A 71 -7.86 24.16 -19.32
N THR A 72 -8.02 25.37 -18.81
CA THR A 72 -7.52 26.60 -19.46
C THR A 72 -5.99 26.64 -19.46
N ARG A 73 -5.41 26.77 -20.66
CA ARG A 73 -3.99 27.06 -20.84
C ARG A 73 -3.70 28.55 -20.67
N ARG A 74 -2.47 28.86 -20.30
CA ARG A 74 -1.93 30.23 -20.29
C ARG A 74 -0.60 30.25 -21.04
N THR A 75 -0.29 31.37 -21.66
CA THR A 75 1.05 31.59 -22.22
C THR A 75 2.03 31.85 -21.08
N CYS A 76 3.11 31.07 -21.02
CA CYS A 76 4.19 31.33 -20.09
C CYS A 76 5.01 32.54 -20.56
N GLU A 77 5.10 33.56 -19.73
CA GLU A 77 5.89 34.78 -20.01
C GLU A 77 7.41 34.53 -20.17
N ASN A 78 7.96 33.42 -19.65
CA ASN A 78 9.40 33.13 -19.79
C ASN A 78 9.76 32.36 -21.06
N CYS A 79 8.98 31.34 -21.41
CA CYS A 79 9.27 30.47 -22.56
C CYS A 79 8.31 30.65 -23.73
N ASN A 80 7.27 31.49 -23.60
CA ASN A 80 6.22 31.75 -24.58
C ASN A 80 5.41 30.51 -25.01
N GLN A 81 5.47 29.41 -24.25
CA GLN A 81 4.69 28.19 -24.51
C GLN A 81 3.38 28.18 -23.74
N GLU A 82 2.35 27.52 -24.28
CA GLU A 82 1.06 27.36 -23.62
C GLU A 82 1.09 26.24 -22.57
N CYS A 83 1.15 26.63 -21.30
CA CYS A 83 1.21 25.73 -20.16
C CYS A 83 -0.11 25.65 -19.39
N LEU A 84 -0.38 24.52 -18.75
CA LEU A 84 -1.60 24.25 -17.99
C LEU A 84 -1.48 24.67 -16.52
N ALA A 85 -0.32 24.49 -15.91
CA ALA A 85 -0.13 24.84 -14.50
C ALA A 85 -0.17 26.35 -14.27
N THR A 86 -0.83 26.77 -13.20
CA THR A 86 -0.91 28.18 -12.78
C THR A 86 0.27 28.57 -11.90
N LEU A 87 0.74 27.67 -11.03
CA LEU A 87 1.82 27.93 -10.05
C LEU A 87 3.23 27.78 -10.63
N TYR A 88 3.38 27.06 -11.74
CA TYR A 88 4.65 26.86 -12.44
C TYR A 88 4.41 26.68 -13.94
N CYS A 89 5.47 26.55 -14.73
CA CYS A 89 5.38 26.18 -16.14
C CYS A 89 6.08 24.84 -16.35
N GLU A 90 5.35 23.81 -16.77
CA GLU A 90 5.88 22.47 -17.00
C GLU A 90 7.10 22.47 -17.94
N TYR A 91 7.07 23.29 -19.00
CA TYR A 91 8.17 23.39 -19.96
C TYR A 91 9.39 24.12 -19.41
N CYS A 92 9.21 25.16 -18.58
CA CYS A 92 10.34 25.83 -17.94
C CYS A 92 11.06 24.88 -16.97
N VAL A 93 10.30 24.06 -16.22
CA VAL A 93 10.85 23.02 -15.34
C VAL A 93 11.63 21.99 -16.17
N GLN A 94 11.08 21.48 -17.26
CA GLN A 94 11.79 20.54 -18.14
C GLN A 94 13.06 21.13 -18.75
N ASN A 95 13.01 22.38 -19.22
CA ASN A 95 14.18 23.06 -19.79
C ASN A 95 15.28 23.26 -18.74
N TYR A 96 14.89 23.61 -17.51
CA TYR A 96 15.81 23.69 -16.38
C TYR A 96 16.49 22.33 -16.11
N LEU A 97 15.73 21.24 -16.10
CA LEU A 97 16.28 19.90 -15.87
C LEU A 97 17.24 19.49 -17.00
N LYS A 98 16.85 19.68 -18.27
CA LYS A 98 17.70 19.40 -19.43
C LYS A 98 19.02 20.16 -19.40
N ALA A 99 19.00 21.41 -18.97
CA ALA A 99 20.22 22.22 -18.82
C ALA A 99 21.15 21.71 -17.71
N ASN A 100 20.65 20.88 -16.77
CA ASN A 100 21.39 20.36 -15.63
C ASN A 100 21.75 18.88 -15.73
N PHE A 101 21.47 18.20 -16.85
CA PHE A 101 21.78 16.75 -16.99
C PHE A 101 23.25 16.42 -16.75
N SER A 102 24.17 17.30 -17.14
CA SER A 102 25.61 17.10 -16.89
C SER A 102 25.99 17.17 -15.40
N ASN A 103 25.15 17.75 -14.55
CA ASN A 103 25.45 17.96 -13.14
C ASN A 103 25.07 16.74 -12.28
N TRP A 104 24.30 15.80 -12.82
CA TRP A 104 23.78 14.63 -12.12
C TRP A 104 24.23 13.36 -12.83
N THR A 105 25.33 12.78 -12.37
CA THR A 105 25.78 11.48 -12.85
C THR A 105 26.02 10.53 -11.69
N SER A 106 25.50 9.33 -11.83
CA SER A 106 25.80 8.18 -10.97
C SER A 106 27.10 7.49 -11.34
N GLY A 107 27.72 7.86 -12.47
CA GLY A 107 28.79 7.10 -13.10
C GLY A 107 28.31 5.84 -13.84
N ASN A 108 26.99 5.55 -13.83
CA ASN A 108 26.38 4.44 -14.54
C ASN A 108 25.41 4.97 -15.61
N ASN A 109 25.77 4.75 -16.89
CA ASN A 109 25.00 5.24 -18.02
C ASN A 109 23.55 4.72 -18.06
N ASP A 110 23.29 3.48 -17.63
CA ASP A 110 21.93 2.92 -17.64
C ASP A 110 21.03 3.66 -16.63
N ILE A 111 21.56 3.97 -15.43
CA ILE A 111 20.85 4.74 -14.39
C ILE A 111 20.66 6.19 -14.85
N ASP A 112 21.72 6.81 -15.34
CA ASP A 112 21.68 8.22 -15.78
C ASP A 112 20.65 8.39 -16.91
N ASN A 113 20.63 7.48 -17.88
CA ASN A 113 19.64 7.48 -18.96
C ASN A 113 18.20 7.32 -18.45
N LEU A 114 17.97 6.43 -17.47
CA LEU A 114 16.65 6.24 -16.87
C LEU A 114 16.18 7.52 -16.14
N ILE A 115 17.04 8.10 -15.30
CA ILE A 115 16.73 9.33 -14.55
C ILE A 115 16.44 10.48 -15.52
N GLN A 116 17.30 10.70 -16.53
CA GLN A 116 17.10 11.75 -17.52
C GLN A 116 15.81 11.56 -18.31
N LYS A 117 15.48 10.32 -18.71
CA LYS A 117 14.20 10.03 -19.36
C LYS A 117 13.01 10.44 -18.49
N CYS A 118 13.02 10.05 -17.21
CA CYS A 118 11.97 10.43 -16.26
C CYS A 118 11.89 11.95 -16.07
N GLN A 119 13.03 12.65 -16.05
CA GLN A 119 13.09 14.11 -15.94
C GLN A 119 12.58 14.85 -17.18
N ILE A 120 12.75 14.29 -18.39
CA ILE A 120 12.18 14.86 -19.63
C ILE A 120 10.66 14.74 -19.62
N GLU A 121 10.14 13.64 -19.07
CA GLU A 121 8.70 13.36 -19.00
C GLU A 121 8.04 14.02 -17.77
N THR A 122 8.82 14.52 -16.81
CA THR A 122 8.27 15.15 -15.61
C THR A 122 7.58 16.47 -15.97
N LEU A 123 6.42 16.68 -15.39
CA LEU A 123 5.62 17.88 -15.59
C LEU A 123 5.41 18.64 -14.29
N ARG A 124 6.03 18.21 -13.18
CA ARG A 124 5.79 18.74 -11.84
C ARG A 124 7.10 18.88 -11.06
N PRO A 125 7.31 20.00 -10.34
CA PRO A 125 8.49 20.18 -9.49
C PRO A 125 8.63 19.12 -8.40
N ASP A 126 7.53 18.72 -7.78
CA ASP A 126 7.50 17.88 -6.58
C ASP A 126 7.57 16.37 -6.86
N THR A 127 7.76 15.97 -8.11
CA THR A 127 7.85 14.55 -8.54
C THR A 127 9.10 14.27 -9.37
N ILE A 128 10.11 15.13 -9.25
CA ILE A 128 11.36 15.02 -9.99
C ILE A 128 12.20 13.90 -9.37
N ILE A 129 12.56 12.92 -10.20
CA ILE A 129 13.49 11.86 -9.83
C ILE A 129 14.92 12.38 -9.91
N GLU A 130 15.75 12.03 -8.94
CA GLU A 130 17.14 12.48 -8.86
C GLU A 130 18.13 11.32 -8.67
N TRP A 131 19.36 11.54 -9.12
CA TRP A 131 20.50 10.85 -8.53
C TRP A 131 20.88 11.64 -7.27
N ILE A 132 20.82 10.97 -6.11
CA ILE A 132 21.06 11.60 -4.81
C ILE A 132 22.46 11.16 -4.35
N PRO A 133 23.45 12.07 -4.34
CA PRO A 133 24.78 11.75 -3.83
C PRO A 133 24.68 11.23 -2.40
N TYR A 134 25.32 10.09 -2.13
CA TYR A 134 25.24 9.46 -0.81
C TYR A 134 25.70 10.38 0.33
N ASN A 135 26.65 11.28 0.04
CA ASN A 135 27.14 12.28 1.00
C ASN A 135 26.09 13.34 1.40
N ASN A 136 24.99 13.47 0.66
CA ASN A 136 23.87 14.33 1.03
C ASN A 136 22.89 13.65 1.99
N LEU A 137 23.12 12.37 2.32
CA LEU A 137 22.35 11.59 3.28
C LEU A 137 23.13 11.48 4.60
N GLN A 138 22.53 11.94 5.69
CA GLN A 138 23.10 11.94 7.03
C GLN A 138 22.27 11.07 7.97
N ASN A 139 22.81 10.79 9.15
CA ASN A 139 22.11 10.06 10.22
C ASN A 139 21.49 8.74 9.71
N ILE A 140 22.27 7.99 8.93
CA ILE A 140 21.83 6.74 8.31
C ILE A 140 21.81 5.65 9.38
N GLU A 141 20.61 5.15 9.69
CA GLU A 141 20.39 4.15 10.72
C GLU A 141 19.66 2.94 10.14
N TYR A 142 20.12 1.74 10.48
CA TYR A 142 19.42 0.51 10.08
C TYR A 142 18.06 0.43 10.78
N LEU A 143 16.99 0.26 9.99
CA LEU A 143 15.63 0.15 10.48
C LEU A 143 15.20 -1.30 10.61
N THR A 144 15.29 -2.06 9.52
CA THR A 144 14.84 -3.46 9.46
C THR A 144 15.31 -4.15 8.17
N LYS A 145 15.08 -5.45 8.06
CA LYS A 145 15.18 -6.21 6.81
C LYS A 145 13.78 -6.59 6.35
N GLY A 146 13.33 -5.99 5.26
CA GLY A 146 12.04 -6.25 4.63
C GLY A 146 12.21 -7.20 3.45
N GLY A 147 11.68 -8.43 3.55
CA GLY A 147 11.91 -9.46 2.54
C GLY A 147 13.41 -9.70 2.34
N PHE A 148 13.91 -9.31 1.16
CA PHE A 148 15.33 -9.39 0.79
C PHE A 148 16.08 -8.05 0.88
N SER A 149 15.39 -6.93 1.08
CA SER A 149 16.01 -5.61 1.14
C SER A 149 16.32 -5.18 2.58
N GLU A 150 17.52 -4.64 2.78
CA GLU A 150 17.85 -3.88 3.99
C GLU A 150 17.24 -2.48 3.89
N ILE A 151 16.58 -2.04 4.96
CA ILE A 151 15.88 -0.76 5.04
C ILE A 151 16.57 0.11 6.09
N TYR A 152 16.86 1.35 5.72
CA TYR A 152 17.47 2.35 6.60
C TYR A 152 16.62 3.60 6.65
N THR A 153 16.71 4.35 7.74
CA THR A 153 16.28 5.75 7.81
C THR A 153 17.46 6.66 7.54
N ALA A 154 17.24 7.81 6.92
CA ALA A 154 18.26 8.85 6.73
C ALA A 154 17.64 10.26 6.71
N GLU A 155 18.49 11.26 6.88
CA GLU A 155 18.15 12.68 6.67
C GLU A 155 18.82 13.17 5.38
N TRP A 156 18.03 13.53 4.37
CA TRP A 156 18.51 14.13 3.14
C TRP A 156 18.60 15.64 3.31
N ILE A 157 19.83 16.19 3.35
CA ILE A 157 20.11 17.58 3.75
C ILE A 157 19.34 18.61 2.92
N ASP A 158 19.30 18.41 1.61
CA ASP A 158 18.68 19.33 0.67
C ASP A 158 17.20 19.02 0.44
N GLY A 159 16.79 17.76 0.66
CA GLY A 159 15.44 17.25 0.40
C GLY A 159 15.03 17.31 -1.07
N GLY A 160 13.80 16.87 -1.31
CA GLY A 160 13.20 16.90 -2.64
C GLY A 160 12.95 18.32 -3.15
N TYR A 161 12.69 18.43 -4.45
CA TYR A 161 12.15 19.65 -5.01
C TYR A 161 10.70 19.88 -4.57
N LYS A 162 10.35 21.14 -4.28
CA LYS A 162 9.03 21.52 -3.76
C LYS A 162 8.25 22.37 -4.75
N GLU A 163 8.89 23.40 -5.28
CA GLU A 163 8.21 24.42 -6.06
C GLU A 163 9.16 25.10 -7.06
N TRP A 164 8.59 25.67 -8.11
CA TRP A 164 9.34 26.42 -9.12
C TRP A 164 9.34 27.91 -8.77
N ASN A 165 10.52 28.51 -8.64
CA ASN A 165 10.65 29.95 -8.50
C ASN A 165 10.52 30.62 -9.87
N TYR A 166 9.36 31.21 -10.13
CA TYR A 166 9.10 31.93 -11.37
C TYR A 166 10.05 33.12 -11.61
N LYS A 167 10.50 33.83 -10.57
CA LYS A 167 11.37 35.01 -10.73
C LYS A 167 12.81 34.62 -11.03
N GLU A 168 13.30 33.61 -10.33
CA GLU A 168 14.71 33.18 -10.42
C GLU A 168 14.94 32.10 -11.49
N GLN A 169 13.86 31.51 -12.03
CA GLN A 169 13.91 30.40 -12.98
C GLN A 169 14.67 29.19 -12.42
N LYS A 170 14.41 28.85 -11.15
CA LYS A 170 15.08 27.77 -10.42
C LYS A 170 14.08 26.96 -9.61
N LEU A 171 14.40 25.68 -9.42
CA LEU A 171 13.66 24.82 -8.49
C LEU A 171 14.07 25.13 -7.05
N ILE A 172 13.08 25.23 -6.17
CA ILE A 172 13.24 25.40 -4.73
C ILE A 172 13.11 24.03 -4.08
N ARG A 173 14.04 23.71 -3.18
CA ARG A 173 14.01 22.47 -2.40
C ARG A 173 13.29 22.63 -1.07
N ILE A 174 12.84 21.50 -0.52
CA ILE A 174 12.19 21.43 0.80
C ILE A 174 13.17 21.83 1.91
N GLY A 175 14.46 21.54 1.75
CA GLY A 175 15.42 21.51 2.85
C GLY A 175 15.45 20.13 3.49
N THR A 176 16.03 20.01 4.68
CA THR A 176 16.29 18.70 5.27
C THR A 176 15.04 17.87 5.47
N GLU A 177 15.03 16.66 4.89
CA GLU A 177 13.88 15.76 4.83
C GLU A 177 14.25 14.36 5.32
N LYS A 178 13.36 13.73 6.08
CA LYS A 178 13.54 12.34 6.53
C LYS A 178 13.08 11.38 5.45
N VAL A 179 13.96 10.46 5.07
CA VAL A 179 13.73 9.50 3.97
C VAL A 179 13.99 8.08 4.43
N ILE A 180 13.47 7.12 3.66
CA ILE A 180 13.81 5.71 3.74
C ILE A 180 14.79 5.37 2.62
N LEU A 181 15.85 4.65 2.96
CA LEU A 181 16.75 4.02 2.00
C LEU A 181 16.41 2.53 1.93
N LYS A 182 15.95 2.07 0.76
CA LYS A 182 15.71 0.65 0.51
C LYS A 182 16.83 0.10 -0.35
N GLY A 183 17.58 -0.86 0.20
CA GLY A 183 18.61 -1.59 -0.51
C GLY A 183 18.06 -2.35 -1.70
N LEU A 184 18.66 -2.13 -2.86
CA LEU A 184 18.52 -2.97 -4.03
C LEU A 184 19.75 -3.90 -4.02
N GLU A 185 19.57 -5.19 -3.70
CA GLU A 185 20.71 -6.13 -3.68
C GLU A 185 21.38 -6.16 -5.06
N ASN A 186 22.52 -5.49 -5.17
CA ASN A 186 23.32 -5.39 -6.38
C ASN A 186 24.29 -6.57 -6.44
N VAL A 187 23.75 -7.78 -6.67
CA VAL A 187 24.61 -8.94 -6.87
C VAL A 187 25.26 -8.77 -8.24
N GLU A 188 26.58 -8.55 -8.29
CA GLU A 188 27.41 -8.23 -9.47
C GLU A 188 27.33 -9.22 -10.66
N ASN A 189 26.40 -10.18 -10.66
CA ASN A 189 26.08 -11.07 -11.78
C ASN A 189 24.60 -11.50 -11.83
N ALA A 190 23.69 -10.88 -11.09
CA ALA A 190 22.26 -11.24 -11.11
C ALA A 190 21.45 -10.19 -11.88
N ASN A 191 20.80 -10.66 -12.95
CA ASN A 191 19.59 -10.14 -13.61
C ASN A 191 19.17 -8.68 -13.31
N ARG A 192 18.96 -7.85 -14.35
CA ARG A 192 18.51 -6.43 -14.30
C ARG A 192 17.18 -6.15 -13.55
N ARG A 193 16.67 -7.08 -12.75
CA ARG A 193 15.44 -6.97 -11.94
C ARG A 193 15.46 -5.82 -10.94
N TRP A 194 16.61 -5.49 -10.32
CA TRP A 194 16.70 -4.31 -9.46
C TRP A 194 16.44 -3.01 -10.22
N PHE A 195 16.83 -2.97 -11.49
CA PHE A 195 16.60 -1.84 -12.38
C PHE A 195 15.13 -1.77 -12.81
N GLU A 196 14.47 -2.92 -13.03
CA GLU A 196 13.03 -3.00 -13.28
C GLU A 196 12.22 -2.48 -12.08
N GLU A 197 12.66 -2.77 -10.85
CA GLU A 197 12.03 -2.24 -9.63
C GLU A 197 12.18 -0.71 -9.54
N ALA A 198 13.39 -0.18 -9.77
CA ALA A 198 13.63 1.26 -9.81
C ALA A 198 12.80 1.95 -10.91
N GLU A 199 12.79 1.39 -12.12
CA GLU A 199 12.01 1.90 -13.25
C GLU A 199 10.51 1.92 -12.94
N SER A 200 10.02 0.90 -12.23
CA SER A 200 8.62 0.79 -11.81
C SER A 200 8.23 1.88 -10.82
N HIS A 201 9.07 2.12 -9.80
CA HIS A 201 8.89 3.24 -8.90
C HIS A 201 8.89 4.57 -9.66
N PHE A 202 9.87 4.79 -10.54
CA PHE A 202 9.96 6.07 -11.25
C PHE A 202 8.75 6.36 -12.14
N LYS A 203 8.19 5.35 -12.81
CA LYS A 203 7.03 5.51 -13.70
C LYS A 203 5.69 5.56 -12.96
N ILE A 204 5.52 4.78 -11.90
CA ILE A 204 4.23 4.63 -11.21
C ILE A 204 4.14 5.60 -10.03
N SER A 205 5.07 5.55 -9.07
CA SER A 205 4.93 6.33 -7.82
C SER A 205 4.94 7.83 -8.04
N ASN A 206 5.72 8.31 -9.02
CA ASN A 206 5.82 9.74 -9.30
C ASN A 206 4.69 10.28 -10.19
N LYS A 207 3.89 9.38 -10.79
CA LYS A 207 2.69 9.73 -11.55
C LYS A 207 1.43 9.72 -10.69
N TRP A 208 1.42 8.93 -9.62
CA TRP A 208 0.24 8.68 -8.79
C TRP A 208 0.53 8.86 -7.31
N SER A 209 -0.17 9.83 -6.69
CA SER A 209 0.03 10.12 -5.27
C SER A 209 -0.47 9.02 -4.34
N GLN A 210 -1.21 8.02 -4.81
CA GLN A 210 -1.69 6.88 -4.01
C GLN A 210 -0.59 5.84 -3.73
N ILE A 211 0.56 5.98 -4.37
CA ILE A 211 1.73 5.12 -4.20
C ILE A 211 2.82 5.93 -3.53
N VAL A 212 3.54 5.33 -2.58
CA VAL A 212 4.60 6.02 -1.84
C VAL A 212 5.65 6.55 -2.80
N GLN A 213 5.95 7.84 -2.68
CA GLN A 213 6.85 8.53 -3.59
C GLN A 213 8.28 8.00 -3.48
N CYS A 214 8.91 7.79 -4.64
CA CYS A 214 10.34 7.56 -4.75
C CYS A 214 11.01 8.84 -5.26
N PHE A 215 11.96 9.38 -4.52
CA PHE A 215 12.73 10.57 -4.91
C PHE A 215 13.86 10.25 -5.88
N GLY A 216 14.33 9.00 -5.90
CA GLY A 216 15.36 8.58 -6.82
C GLY A 216 16.25 7.47 -6.29
N LEU A 217 17.51 7.49 -6.73
CA LEU A 217 18.51 6.48 -6.40
C LEU A 217 19.73 7.10 -5.74
N THR A 218 20.39 6.31 -4.91
CA THR A 218 21.73 6.58 -4.39
C THR A 218 22.56 5.29 -4.44
N GLN A 219 23.86 5.38 -4.16
CA GLN A 219 24.73 4.22 -4.01
C GLN A 219 25.47 4.30 -2.70
N ASN A 220 25.38 3.24 -1.91
CA ASN A 220 26.11 3.12 -0.67
C ASN A 220 27.62 3.03 -0.98
N LEU A 221 28.40 3.99 -0.49
CA LEU A 221 29.83 4.07 -0.76
C LEU A 221 30.64 2.94 -0.10
N SER A 222 30.09 2.27 0.93
CA SER A 222 30.79 1.21 1.66
C SER A 222 30.75 -0.16 0.98
N ASN A 223 29.65 -0.48 0.29
CA ASN A 223 29.43 -1.79 -0.32
C ASN A 223 29.05 -1.73 -1.80
N GLY A 224 28.89 -0.54 -2.39
CA GLY A 224 28.56 -0.35 -3.80
C GLY A 224 27.10 -0.67 -4.17
N ASN A 225 26.25 -1.02 -3.20
CA ASN A 225 24.85 -1.34 -3.47
C ASN A 225 24.05 -0.07 -3.79
N TYR A 226 23.21 -0.17 -4.81
CA TYR A 226 22.22 0.87 -5.11
C TYR A 226 21.09 0.83 -4.10
N MET A 227 20.49 1.98 -3.81
CA MET A 227 19.37 2.10 -2.88
C MET A 227 18.34 3.08 -3.45
N LEU A 228 17.06 2.73 -3.32
CA LEU A 228 15.97 3.67 -3.56
C LEU A 228 15.90 4.65 -2.39
N VAL A 229 15.70 5.93 -2.70
CA VAL A 229 15.38 6.97 -1.72
C VAL A 229 13.88 7.23 -1.80
N ILE A 230 13.16 6.94 -0.72
CA ILE A 230 11.69 6.86 -0.70
C ILE A 230 11.16 7.76 0.42
N GLU A 231 9.98 8.35 0.21
CA GLU A 231 9.25 9.10 1.24
C GLU A 231 9.04 8.24 2.49
N LYS A 232 9.35 8.82 3.66
CA LYS A 232 9.15 8.14 4.93
C LYS A 232 7.70 8.30 5.40
N ALA A 233 6.98 7.19 5.51
CA ALA A 233 5.68 7.14 6.18
C ALA A 233 5.79 7.01 7.71
N ASP A 234 4.66 7.14 8.41
CA ASP A 234 4.59 7.10 9.87
C ASP A 234 4.47 5.67 10.40
N ILE A 235 3.60 4.86 9.80
CA ILE A 235 3.27 3.52 10.29
C ILE A 235 2.74 2.63 9.17
N ASP A 236 2.99 1.32 9.25
CA ASP A 236 2.37 0.32 8.38
C ASP A 236 0.99 -0.12 8.90
N LEU A 237 0.12 -0.60 8.01
CA LEU A 237 -1.26 -0.97 8.33
C LEU A 237 -1.34 -2.02 9.44
N ARG A 238 -0.39 -2.97 9.47
CA ARG A 238 -0.38 -4.01 10.49
C ARG A 238 -0.19 -3.44 11.89
N LYS A 239 0.86 -2.62 12.07
CA LYS A 239 1.11 -1.95 13.36
C LYS A 239 -0.03 -1.01 13.72
N TYR A 240 -0.58 -0.30 12.74
CA TYR A 240 -1.73 0.58 12.96
C TYR A 240 -2.94 -0.19 13.49
N LEU A 241 -3.30 -1.32 12.86
CA LEU A 241 -4.41 -2.15 13.29
C LEU A 241 -4.17 -2.74 14.69
N GLN A 242 -2.96 -3.20 15.00
CA GLN A 242 -2.61 -3.70 16.33
C GLN A 242 -2.72 -2.63 17.43
N GLN A 243 -2.39 -1.37 17.11
CA GLN A 243 -2.51 -0.26 18.05
C GLN A 243 -3.95 0.24 18.22
N THR A 244 -4.82 0.05 17.21
CA THR A 244 -6.16 0.68 17.13
C THR A 244 -7.32 -0.32 17.11
N GLN A 245 -7.06 -1.62 17.31
CA GLN A 245 -7.99 -2.75 17.07
C GLN A 245 -9.38 -2.63 17.70
N ASN A 246 -9.52 -1.84 18.78
CA ASN A 246 -10.76 -1.62 19.52
C ASN A 246 -11.38 -0.21 19.35
N GLN A 247 -10.79 0.62 18.49
CA GLN A 247 -11.17 2.03 18.32
C GLN A 247 -11.68 2.34 16.91
N LEU A 248 -11.35 1.53 15.89
CA LEU A 248 -11.77 1.80 14.52
C LEU A 248 -13.25 1.44 14.29
N SER A 249 -14.01 2.45 13.87
CA SER A 249 -15.36 2.32 13.34
C SER A 249 -15.39 1.59 12.00
N TRP A 250 -16.54 1.04 11.61
CA TRP A 250 -16.70 0.42 10.28
C TRP A 250 -16.50 1.40 9.13
N LYS A 251 -16.85 2.68 9.31
CA LYS A 251 -16.56 3.72 8.33
C LYS A 251 -15.06 3.85 8.07
N GLU A 252 -14.24 3.85 9.12
CA GLU A 252 -12.78 3.92 8.97
C GLU A 252 -12.21 2.66 8.34
N ARG A 253 -12.68 1.47 8.76
CA ARG A 253 -12.27 0.18 8.18
C ARG A 253 -12.57 0.09 6.68
N ILE A 254 -13.77 0.52 6.27
CA ILE A 254 -14.17 0.58 4.86
C ILE A 254 -13.35 1.62 4.10
N LYS A 255 -13.09 2.78 4.70
CA LYS A 255 -12.24 3.83 4.10
C LYS A 255 -10.82 3.34 3.83
N ILE A 256 -10.22 2.59 4.76
CA ILE A 256 -8.90 1.95 4.55
C ILE A 256 -8.96 1.00 3.35
N ALA A 257 -9.94 0.08 3.32
CA ALA A 257 -10.07 -0.89 2.22
C ALA A 257 -10.32 -0.22 0.86
N TYR A 258 -11.11 0.85 0.84
CA TYR A 258 -11.35 1.67 -0.36
C TYR A 258 -10.05 2.30 -0.90
N TYR A 259 -9.25 2.94 -0.04
CA TYR A 259 -8.00 3.57 -0.51
C TYR A 259 -6.95 2.58 -1.00
N ILE A 260 -6.85 1.41 -0.36
CA ILE A 260 -6.00 0.32 -0.86
C ILE A 260 -6.49 -0.13 -2.25
N THR A 261 -7.80 -0.31 -2.41
CA THR A 261 -8.41 -0.72 -3.69
C THR A 261 -8.16 0.32 -4.78
N LEU A 262 -8.32 1.62 -4.46
CA LEU A 262 -8.06 2.73 -5.38
C LEU A 262 -6.59 2.78 -5.81
N ALA A 263 -5.66 2.62 -4.87
CA ALA A 263 -4.23 2.55 -5.17
C ALA A 263 -3.89 1.33 -6.06
N LEU A 264 -4.51 0.18 -5.81
CA LEU A 264 -4.31 -1.02 -6.64
C LEU A 264 -4.90 -0.87 -8.05
N LYS A 265 -6.08 -0.23 -8.18
CA LYS A 265 -6.70 0.12 -9.47
C LYS A 265 -5.74 0.93 -10.35
N ILE A 266 -5.03 1.88 -9.75
CA ILE A 266 -4.00 2.67 -10.42
C ILE A 266 -2.85 1.79 -10.93
N ILE A 267 -2.31 0.91 -10.08
CA ILE A 267 -1.25 -0.03 -10.49
C ILE A 267 -1.71 -0.90 -11.66
N HIS A 268 -2.94 -1.43 -11.58
CA HIS A 268 -3.53 -2.24 -12.66
C HIS A 268 -3.77 -1.43 -13.94
N GLY A 269 -4.08 -0.14 -13.83
CA GLY A 269 -4.24 0.79 -14.95
C GLY A 269 -2.93 1.06 -15.69
N GLU A 270 -1.79 1.00 -15.00
CA GLU A 270 -0.45 1.03 -15.61
C GLU A 270 0.00 -0.35 -16.14
N ASN A 271 -0.91 -1.32 -16.22
CA ASN A 271 -0.65 -2.71 -16.62
C ASN A 271 0.35 -3.47 -15.73
N ALA A 272 0.52 -3.03 -14.49
CA ALA A 272 1.31 -3.71 -13.49
C ALA A 272 0.44 -4.62 -12.59
N ILE A 273 1.09 -5.55 -11.89
CA ILE A 273 0.50 -6.46 -10.89
C ILE A 273 1.40 -6.35 -9.67
N HIS A 274 0.84 -6.09 -8.48
CA HIS A 274 1.63 -5.87 -7.27
C HIS A 274 2.37 -7.13 -6.80
N ARG A 275 1.73 -8.30 -6.85
CA ARG A 275 2.27 -9.64 -6.51
C ARG A 275 2.54 -9.90 -5.02
N ASP A 276 2.88 -8.87 -4.26
CA ASP A 276 3.17 -9.00 -2.81
C ASP A 276 2.36 -8.01 -1.95
N LEU A 277 1.06 -7.91 -2.23
CA LEU A 277 0.19 -6.98 -1.51
C LEU A 277 -0.17 -7.55 -0.14
N HIS A 278 0.24 -6.88 0.94
CA HIS A 278 -0.07 -7.27 2.32
C HIS A 278 0.04 -6.07 3.25
N SER A 279 -0.42 -6.19 4.50
CA SER A 279 -0.51 -5.04 5.43
C SER A 279 0.83 -4.36 5.75
N GLY A 280 1.95 -5.09 5.67
CA GLY A 280 3.28 -4.49 5.81
C GLY A 280 3.70 -3.56 4.66
N ASN A 281 3.05 -3.64 3.50
CA ASN A 281 3.32 -2.82 2.32
C ASN A 281 2.28 -1.70 2.14
N ILE A 282 1.34 -1.57 3.08
CA ILE A 282 0.37 -0.48 3.13
C ILE A 282 0.82 0.48 4.22
N LEU A 283 1.16 1.72 3.84
CA LEU A 283 1.72 2.71 4.75
C LEU A 283 0.76 3.88 4.94
N TYR A 284 0.75 4.44 6.14
CA TYR A 284 -0.04 5.63 6.49
C TYR A 284 0.88 6.83 6.68
N SER A 285 0.47 7.97 6.11
CA SER A 285 1.11 9.28 6.33
C SER A 285 0.18 10.18 7.14
N ASN A 286 0.64 10.63 8.30
CA ASN A 286 -0.03 11.62 9.14
C ASN A 286 -0.16 12.96 8.40
N MET A 287 0.86 13.32 7.62
CA MET A 287 0.88 14.57 6.86
C MET A 287 -0.24 14.59 5.82
N ASN A 288 -0.41 13.49 5.08
CA ASN A 288 -1.41 13.39 4.02
C ASN A 288 -2.77 12.89 4.53
N GLN A 289 -2.82 12.36 5.75
CA GLN A 289 -3.99 11.71 6.36
C GLN A 289 -4.58 10.59 5.48
N ASP A 290 -3.71 9.84 4.80
CA ASP A 290 -4.09 8.88 3.77
C ASP A 290 -3.22 7.62 3.80
N TRP A 291 -3.68 6.58 3.08
CA TRP A 291 -3.04 5.29 2.96
C TRP A 291 -2.44 5.12 1.57
N PHE A 292 -1.22 4.58 1.54
CA PHE A 292 -0.42 4.45 0.34
C PHE A 292 0.05 3.01 0.18
N ILE A 293 0.06 2.53 -1.05
CA ILE A 293 0.77 1.29 -1.37
C ILE A 293 2.25 1.62 -1.52
N SER A 294 3.10 0.82 -0.88
CA SER A 294 4.56 0.84 -0.98
C SER A 294 5.05 -0.47 -1.58
N ASP A 295 6.36 -0.54 -1.86
CA ASP A 295 7.03 -1.75 -2.33
C ASP A 295 6.43 -2.33 -3.62
N LEU A 296 6.71 -1.66 -4.75
CA LEU A 296 6.35 -2.16 -6.08
C LEU A 296 7.29 -3.28 -6.56
N GLY A 297 7.81 -4.11 -5.64
CA GLY A 297 8.81 -5.15 -5.84
C GLY A 297 8.30 -6.31 -6.71
N PHE A 298 8.02 -6.02 -7.98
CA PHE A 298 7.40 -6.91 -8.94
C PHE A 298 8.20 -8.20 -9.21
N CYS A 299 9.46 -8.30 -8.80
CA CYS A 299 10.35 -9.36 -9.30
C CYS A 299 10.90 -10.32 -8.23
N GLY A 300 10.63 -10.11 -6.95
CA GLY A 300 11.35 -10.82 -5.89
C GLY A 300 12.88 -10.67 -6.05
N PRO A 301 13.71 -11.46 -5.37
CA PRO A 301 15.17 -11.34 -5.50
C PRO A 301 15.68 -11.72 -6.89
N ALA A 302 16.79 -11.08 -7.30
CA ALA A 302 17.31 -11.12 -8.67
C ALA A 302 17.91 -12.49 -9.08
N ASP A 303 18.30 -13.30 -8.11
CA ASP A 303 19.15 -14.49 -8.28
C ASP A 303 18.38 -15.83 -8.32
N LYS A 304 17.04 -15.83 -8.45
CA LYS A 304 16.20 -17.03 -8.23
C LYS A 304 15.36 -17.51 -9.42
N SER A 305 15.06 -18.81 -9.40
CA SER A 305 14.36 -19.55 -10.45
C SER A 305 12.94 -19.02 -10.69
N THR A 306 12.49 -19.10 -11.94
CA THR A 306 11.12 -18.75 -12.38
C THR A 306 10.04 -19.65 -11.76
N GLU A 307 10.43 -20.78 -11.16
CA GLU A 307 9.53 -21.72 -10.49
C GLU A 307 9.27 -21.37 -9.00
N SER A 308 9.95 -20.35 -8.48
CA SER A 308 9.84 -19.97 -7.07
C SER A 308 8.73 -18.93 -6.85
N ILE A 309 7.97 -19.08 -5.77
CA ILE A 309 6.87 -18.18 -5.40
C ILE A 309 7.40 -17.19 -4.38
N TYR A 310 7.39 -15.89 -4.71
CA TYR A 310 7.74 -14.83 -3.78
C TYR A 310 6.49 -14.20 -3.17
N GLY A 311 6.47 -14.02 -1.85
CA GLY A 311 5.50 -13.19 -1.16
C GLY A 311 5.16 -13.66 0.25
N ASN A 312 4.19 -12.97 0.86
CA ASN A 312 3.66 -13.32 2.17
C ASN A 312 2.54 -14.38 2.08
N LEU A 313 2.87 -15.64 2.40
CA LEU A 313 2.04 -16.83 2.11
C LEU A 313 0.52 -16.68 2.36
N PRO A 314 0.04 -16.13 3.49
CA PRO A 314 -1.39 -15.94 3.72
C PRO A 314 -2.11 -15.07 2.68
N TYR A 315 -1.40 -14.14 2.03
CA TYR A 315 -1.94 -13.20 1.04
C TYR A 315 -1.76 -13.68 -0.40
N ILE A 316 -1.04 -14.77 -0.63
CA ILE A 316 -0.78 -15.32 -1.96
C ILE A 316 -2.01 -16.09 -2.42
N ALA A 317 -2.51 -15.77 -3.61
CA ALA A 317 -3.67 -16.43 -4.20
C ALA A 317 -3.41 -17.93 -4.44
N PRO A 318 -4.40 -18.81 -4.22
CA PRO A 318 -4.18 -20.25 -4.25
C PRO A 318 -3.72 -20.76 -5.62
N GLU A 319 -4.13 -20.13 -6.72
CA GLU A 319 -3.65 -20.45 -8.06
C GLU A 319 -2.16 -20.13 -8.25
N VAL A 320 -1.66 -19.10 -7.57
CA VAL A 320 -0.23 -18.74 -7.57
C VAL A 320 0.54 -19.73 -6.71
N ILE A 321 -0.01 -20.13 -5.56
CA ILE A 321 0.57 -21.18 -4.71
C ILE A 321 0.67 -22.51 -5.48
N SER A 322 -0.32 -22.84 -6.32
CA SER A 322 -0.31 -24.03 -7.18
C SER A 322 0.60 -23.90 -8.42
N GLY A 323 1.35 -22.79 -8.57
CA GLY A 323 2.32 -22.59 -9.64
C GLY A 323 1.79 -21.93 -10.91
N LYS A 324 0.56 -21.39 -10.92
CA LYS A 324 0.07 -20.57 -12.05
C LYS A 324 0.64 -19.16 -11.94
N ASN A 325 0.71 -18.47 -13.07
CA ASN A 325 1.21 -17.09 -13.12
C ASN A 325 0.33 -16.13 -12.30
N THR A 326 0.96 -15.13 -11.68
CA THR A 326 0.26 -14.02 -11.03
C THR A 326 -0.57 -13.23 -12.04
N THR A 327 -1.74 -12.75 -11.64
CA THR A 327 -2.65 -11.95 -12.47
C THR A 327 -3.19 -10.76 -11.68
N LYS A 328 -3.88 -9.81 -12.34
CA LYS A 328 -4.61 -8.76 -11.62
C LYS A 328 -5.61 -9.35 -10.61
N LYS A 329 -6.19 -10.52 -10.90
CA LYS A 329 -7.11 -11.25 -10.00
C LYS A 329 -6.40 -11.88 -8.80
N SER A 330 -5.09 -12.18 -8.88
CA SER A 330 -4.33 -12.62 -7.70
C SER A 330 -4.11 -11.48 -6.70
N ASP A 331 -3.92 -10.24 -7.16
CA ASP A 331 -3.88 -9.09 -6.24
C ASP A 331 -5.25 -8.85 -5.57
N VAL A 332 -6.36 -9.08 -6.28
CA VAL A 332 -7.72 -9.00 -5.69
C VAL A 332 -7.91 -10.03 -4.57
N TYR A 333 -7.30 -11.23 -4.68
CA TYR A 333 -7.27 -12.17 -3.56
C TYR A 333 -6.54 -11.60 -2.34
N SER A 334 -5.41 -10.94 -2.56
CA SER A 334 -4.67 -10.26 -1.49
C SER A 334 -5.50 -9.14 -0.84
N ILE A 335 -6.33 -8.42 -1.61
CA ILE A 335 -7.32 -7.48 -1.06
C ILE A 335 -8.31 -8.21 -0.14
N GLY A 336 -8.82 -9.38 -0.52
CA GLY A 336 -9.70 -10.19 0.36
C GLY A 336 -9.04 -10.55 1.69
N MET A 337 -7.74 -10.88 1.68
CA MET A 337 -6.97 -11.15 2.91
C MET A 337 -6.73 -9.88 3.75
N LEU A 338 -6.46 -8.75 3.09
CA LEU A 338 -6.38 -7.44 3.76
C LEU A 338 -7.71 -7.02 4.36
N MET A 339 -8.83 -7.27 3.69
CA MET A 339 -10.16 -7.00 4.22
C MET A 339 -10.40 -7.79 5.51
N TRP A 340 -9.99 -9.06 5.54
CA TRP A 340 -10.08 -9.88 6.74
C TRP A 340 -9.21 -9.36 7.88
N GLU A 341 -7.98 -8.93 7.57
CA GLU A 341 -7.07 -8.33 8.55
C GLU A 341 -7.59 -6.98 9.06
N ILE A 342 -8.18 -6.15 8.21
CA ILE A 342 -8.82 -4.89 8.59
C ILE A 342 -10.04 -5.16 9.47
N SER A 343 -10.83 -6.20 9.20
CA SER A 343 -11.98 -6.60 10.03
C SER A 343 -11.53 -7.13 11.40
N SER A 344 -10.60 -8.09 11.40
CA SER A 344 -10.18 -8.78 12.61
C SER A 344 -9.17 -8.01 13.44
N GLY A 345 -8.39 -7.11 12.82
CA GLY A 345 -7.17 -6.48 13.35
C GLY A 345 -6.01 -7.46 13.56
N GLN A 346 -6.11 -8.69 13.06
CA GLN A 346 -5.08 -9.72 13.20
C GLN A 346 -4.55 -10.14 11.83
N PRO A 347 -3.27 -10.53 11.72
CA PRO A 347 -2.75 -11.12 10.48
C PRO A 347 -3.51 -12.42 10.11
N PRO A 348 -3.83 -12.63 8.82
CA PRO A 348 -4.47 -13.87 8.35
C PRO A 348 -3.63 -15.09 8.71
N PHE A 349 -4.28 -16.13 9.25
CA PHE A 349 -3.62 -17.36 9.71
C PHE A 349 -2.46 -17.12 10.69
N SER A 350 -2.60 -16.15 11.60
CA SER A 350 -1.56 -15.79 12.58
C SER A 350 -1.03 -16.98 13.39
N TYR A 351 -1.87 -17.98 13.67
CA TYR A 351 -1.53 -19.19 14.44
C TYR A 351 -0.86 -20.31 13.65
N TYR A 352 -0.83 -20.24 12.32
CA TYR A 352 -0.24 -21.27 11.47
C TYR A 352 1.20 -20.91 11.12
N LYS A 353 2.10 -21.89 10.98
CA LYS A 353 3.43 -21.62 10.40
C LYS A 353 3.27 -21.36 8.89
N ASN A 354 4.12 -20.49 8.34
CA ASN A 354 4.14 -20.23 6.90
C ASN A 354 4.93 -21.35 6.20
N ASP A 355 4.33 -22.53 6.08
CA ASP A 355 4.94 -23.74 5.55
C ASP A 355 4.04 -24.45 4.51
N TYR A 356 4.48 -25.62 4.06
CA TYR A 356 3.74 -26.45 3.10
C TYR A 356 2.34 -26.84 3.58
N HIS A 357 2.12 -27.00 4.90
CA HIS A 357 0.80 -27.33 5.45
C HIS A 357 -0.17 -26.16 5.31
N LEU A 358 0.28 -24.93 5.59
CA LEU A 358 -0.56 -23.75 5.37
C LEU A 358 -0.86 -23.57 3.87
N ALA A 359 0.12 -23.78 2.99
CA ALA A 359 -0.09 -23.73 1.55
C ALA A 359 -1.16 -24.74 1.09
N LEU A 360 -1.09 -25.99 1.57
CA LEU A 360 -2.12 -27.00 1.31
C LEU A 360 -3.49 -26.62 1.86
N ASN A 361 -3.57 -26.05 3.06
CA ASN A 361 -4.83 -25.61 3.64
C ASN A 361 -5.47 -24.52 2.76
N ILE A 362 -4.70 -23.52 2.32
CA ILE A 362 -5.19 -22.45 1.46
C ILE A 362 -5.70 -23.00 0.12
N ILE A 363 -4.95 -23.91 -0.50
CA ILE A 363 -5.33 -24.55 -1.77
C ILE A 363 -6.58 -25.40 -1.64
N ASN A 364 -6.74 -26.11 -0.52
CA ASN A 364 -7.95 -26.88 -0.23
C ASN A 364 -9.15 -26.01 0.18
N GLY A 365 -9.00 -24.68 0.14
CA GLY A 365 -10.08 -23.73 0.33
C GLY A 365 -10.27 -23.24 1.75
N MET A 366 -9.37 -23.57 2.68
CA MET A 366 -9.41 -23.04 4.04
C MET A 366 -9.22 -21.53 4.01
N ARG A 367 -10.06 -20.82 4.77
CA ARG A 367 -9.99 -19.36 4.92
C ARG A 367 -9.98 -19.00 6.41
N PRO A 368 -9.49 -17.80 6.79
CA PRO A 368 -9.62 -17.35 8.16
C PRO A 368 -11.09 -17.23 8.58
N LYS A 369 -11.40 -17.56 9.84
CA LYS A 369 -12.77 -17.50 10.37
C LYS A 369 -13.27 -16.06 10.33
N VAL A 370 -14.45 -15.82 9.75
CA VAL A 370 -15.07 -14.49 9.72
C VAL A 370 -15.42 -14.04 11.15
N ILE A 371 -15.14 -12.78 11.46
CA ILE A 371 -15.49 -12.19 12.75
C ILE A 371 -16.97 -11.83 12.75
N SER A 372 -17.70 -12.25 13.79
CA SER A 372 -19.17 -12.12 13.88
C SER A 372 -19.72 -10.69 13.79
N GLU A 373 -18.87 -9.67 13.98
CA GLU A 373 -19.24 -8.25 13.91
C GLU A 373 -18.97 -7.63 12.52
N THR A 374 -18.55 -8.43 11.54
CA THR A 374 -18.32 -7.98 10.16
C THR A 374 -19.66 -7.69 9.46
N PRO A 375 -19.88 -6.48 8.90
CA PRO A 375 -21.07 -6.16 8.14
C PRO A 375 -21.24 -7.10 6.97
N LEU A 376 -22.46 -7.59 6.78
CA LEU A 376 -22.76 -8.62 5.79
C LEU A 376 -22.31 -8.25 4.37
N LYS A 377 -22.48 -6.99 3.94
CA LYS A 377 -22.02 -6.55 2.62
C LYS A 377 -20.49 -6.59 2.50
N TYR A 378 -19.77 -6.17 3.53
CA TYR A 378 -18.30 -6.23 3.57
C TYR A 378 -17.81 -7.68 3.58
N GLU A 379 -18.45 -8.54 4.36
CA GLU A 379 -18.16 -9.98 4.41
C GLU A 379 -18.37 -10.64 3.04
N ASN A 380 -19.49 -10.36 2.38
CA ASN A 380 -19.79 -10.93 1.07
C ASN A 380 -18.76 -10.51 0.02
N LEU A 381 -18.37 -9.23 0.01
CA LEU A 381 -17.36 -8.71 -0.90
C LEU A 381 -15.96 -9.31 -0.61
N MET A 382 -15.60 -9.43 0.66
CA MET A 382 -14.38 -10.13 1.11
C MET A 382 -14.37 -11.58 0.63
N LYS A 383 -15.51 -12.27 0.75
CA LYS A 383 -15.66 -13.66 0.32
C LYS A 383 -15.54 -13.83 -1.19
N GLN A 384 -16.06 -12.89 -1.97
CA GLN A 384 -15.88 -12.88 -3.42
C GLN A 384 -14.41 -12.65 -3.80
N CYS A 385 -13.71 -11.75 -3.11
CA CYS A 385 -12.30 -11.45 -3.39
C CYS A 385 -11.39 -12.65 -3.15
N TRP A 386 -11.62 -13.45 -2.10
CA TRP A 386 -10.76 -14.58 -1.77
C TRP A 386 -11.20 -15.94 -2.36
N ASP A 387 -12.10 -15.94 -3.35
CA ASP A 387 -12.56 -17.15 -4.03
C ASP A 387 -11.36 -17.90 -4.64
N ALA A 388 -11.34 -19.23 -4.54
CA ALA A 388 -10.29 -20.05 -5.15
C ALA A 388 -10.25 -19.94 -6.68
N ASP A 389 -11.39 -19.70 -7.34
CA ASP A 389 -11.49 -19.48 -8.78
C ASP A 389 -11.30 -17.98 -9.09
N PRO A 390 -10.20 -17.59 -9.77
CA PRO A 390 -9.93 -16.19 -10.10
C PRO A 390 -10.99 -15.54 -10.97
N SER A 391 -11.76 -16.32 -11.75
CA SER A 391 -12.82 -15.81 -12.62
C SER A 391 -14.05 -15.35 -11.85
N LYS A 392 -14.24 -15.84 -10.61
CA LYS A 392 -15.36 -15.46 -9.72
C LYS A 392 -15.07 -14.23 -8.88
N ARG A 393 -13.81 -13.80 -8.82
CA ARG A 393 -13.42 -12.57 -8.12
C ARG A 393 -13.87 -11.35 -8.93
N PRO A 394 -14.30 -10.25 -8.30
CA PRO A 394 -14.59 -9.01 -9.02
C PRO A 394 -13.34 -8.49 -9.73
N ASP A 395 -13.49 -7.74 -10.83
CA ASP A 395 -12.37 -6.93 -11.33
C ASP A 395 -12.19 -5.70 -10.43
N ILE A 396 -11.06 -5.02 -10.59
CA ILE A 396 -10.68 -3.95 -9.68
C ILE A 396 -11.59 -2.72 -9.79
N ASP A 397 -12.19 -2.48 -10.95
CA ASP A 397 -13.12 -1.38 -11.16
C ASP A 397 -14.44 -1.65 -10.44
N THR A 398 -15.00 -2.85 -10.66
CA THR A 398 -16.20 -3.30 -9.93
C THR A 398 -16.00 -3.28 -8.42
N LEU A 399 -14.83 -3.73 -7.94
CA LEU A 399 -14.51 -3.74 -6.51
C LEU A 399 -14.43 -2.33 -5.92
N GLU A 400 -13.87 -1.37 -6.66
CA GLU A 400 -13.79 0.03 -6.25
C GLU A 400 -15.18 0.68 -6.18
N ASP A 401 -16.04 0.43 -7.17
CA ASP A 401 -17.44 0.91 -7.19
C ASP A 401 -18.23 0.37 -5.98
N GLU A 402 -18.07 -0.91 -5.64
CA GLU A 402 -18.71 -1.52 -4.46
C GLU A 402 -18.22 -0.90 -3.15
N PHE A 403 -16.91 -0.66 -3.02
CA PHE A 403 -16.37 0.03 -1.84
C PHE A 403 -16.83 1.49 -1.76
N TYR A 404 -16.90 2.19 -2.90
CA TYR A 404 -17.43 3.55 -2.96
C TYR A 404 -18.88 3.58 -2.49
N ALA A 405 -19.73 2.68 -3.00
CA ALA A 405 -21.12 2.54 -2.56
C ALA A 405 -21.24 2.22 -1.06
N LEU A 406 -20.39 1.33 -0.54
CA LEU A 406 -20.32 1.04 0.90
C LEU A 406 -19.92 2.28 1.71
N LEU A 407 -18.91 3.02 1.27
CA LEU A 407 -18.45 4.22 1.97
C LEU A 407 -19.57 5.28 2.01
N GLN A 408 -20.28 5.50 0.91
CA GLN A 408 -21.43 6.42 0.85
C GLN A 408 -22.56 5.98 1.80
N PHE A 409 -22.86 4.68 1.86
CA PHE A 409 -23.83 4.15 2.81
C PHE A 409 -23.46 4.49 4.26
N TYR A 410 -22.21 4.25 4.66
CA TYR A 410 -21.74 4.56 6.02
C TYR A 410 -21.53 6.06 6.30
N GLN A 411 -21.43 6.91 5.28
CA GLN A 411 -21.45 8.37 5.45
C GLN A 411 -22.85 8.89 5.82
N ASN A 412 -23.90 8.25 5.31
CA ASN A 412 -25.29 8.68 5.47
C ASN A 412 -25.98 8.14 6.75
N ILE A 413 -25.34 7.23 7.49
CA ILE A 413 -25.85 6.75 8.77
C ILE A 413 -25.60 7.82 9.86
N SER A 414 -26.65 8.23 10.56
CA SER A 414 -26.55 9.19 11.68
C SER A 414 -25.61 8.69 12.77
N ASN A 415 -24.79 9.60 13.31
CA ASN A 415 -23.82 9.33 14.39
C ASN A 415 -24.46 8.69 15.64
N GLU A 416 -25.76 8.91 15.88
CA GLU A 416 -26.49 8.34 17.03
C GLU A 416 -26.66 6.81 16.94
N ILE A 417 -26.81 6.26 15.73
CA ILE A 417 -26.92 4.80 15.50
C ILE A 417 -25.54 4.13 15.68
N LEU A 418 -24.47 4.77 15.19
CA LEU A 418 -23.09 4.29 15.34
C LEU A 418 -22.61 4.26 16.81
N GLN A 419 -23.03 5.22 17.64
CA GLN A 419 -22.62 5.27 19.06
C GLN A 419 -23.23 4.15 19.90
N GLN A 420 -24.45 3.69 19.58
CA GLN A 420 -25.08 2.55 20.27
C GLN A 420 -24.41 1.21 19.94
N GLU A 421 -23.97 1.01 18.69
CA GLU A 421 -23.18 -0.17 18.30
C GLU A 421 -21.80 -0.17 18.96
N THR A 422 -21.12 0.99 19.01
CA THR A 422 -19.76 1.13 19.54
C THR A 422 -19.67 0.86 21.05
N ASN A 423 -20.64 1.33 21.84
CA ASN A 423 -20.64 1.18 23.30
C ASN A 423 -20.90 -0.26 23.78
N ASN A 424 -21.64 -1.06 23.01
CA ASN A 424 -21.86 -2.47 23.32
C ASN A 424 -20.63 -3.34 22.97
N ASN A 425 -19.89 -2.97 21.91
CA ASN A 425 -18.72 -3.71 21.42
C ASN A 425 -17.46 -3.51 22.30
N LEU A 426 -17.28 -2.31 22.88
CA LEU A 426 -16.18 -2.00 23.81
C LEU A 426 -16.14 -2.91 25.05
N LYS A 427 -17.30 -3.34 25.57
CA LYS A 427 -17.38 -4.23 26.75
C LYS A 427 -17.01 -5.68 26.43
N LYS A 428 -17.28 -6.15 25.21
CA LYS A 428 -17.05 -7.55 24.78
C LYS A 428 -15.60 -7.77 24.32
N ASN A 429 -15.01 -6.79 23.62
CA ASN A 429 -13.63 -6.84 23.14
C ASN A 429 -12.58 -6.82 24.26
N LYS A 430 -12.91 -6.28 25.44
CA LYS A 430 -12.04 -6.30 26.62
C LYS A 430 -11.84 -7.72 27.19
N LEU A 431 -12.79 -8.64 26.95
CA LEU A 431 -12.75 -10.01 27.47
C LEU A 431 -11.96 -10.97 26.56
N ILE A 432 -12.00 -10.77 25.25
CA ILE A 432 -11.32 -11.63 24.25
C ILE A 432 -9.81 -11.30 24.16
N ASN A 433 -9.45 -10.02 24.28
CA ASN A 433 -8.07 -9.56 24.11
C ASN A 433 -7.12 -9.93 25.27
N ASN A 434 -7.63 -10.10 26.49
CA ASN A 434 -6.81 -10.48 27.65
C ASN A 434 -6.28 -11.93 27.56
N THR A 435 -6.92 -12.78 26.75
CA THR A 435 -6.53 -14.18 26.57
C THR A 435 -5.62 -14.38 25.34
N MET A 436 -5.69 -13.48 24.33
CA MET A 436 -5.03 -13.67 23.02
C MET A 436 -3.69 -12.92 22.84
N SER A 437 -3.38 -11.91 23.65
CA SER A 437 -2.20 -11.02 23.46
C SER A 437 -0.84 -11.69 23.71
N LYS A 438 -0.77 -12.79 24.48
CA LYS A 438 0.51 -13.35 24.97
C LYS A 438 1.35 -14.17 23.97
N HIS A 439 0.81 -14.58 22.82
CA HIS A 439 1.48 -15.57 21.94
C HIS A 439 1.90 -15.11 20.53
N ILE A 440 1.60 -13.87 20.13
CA ILE A 440 1.86 -13.38 18.75
C ILE A 440 3.31 -12.86 18.56
N SER A 441 4.07 -12.67 19.64
CA SER A 441 5.31 -11.88 19.65
C SER A 441 6.53 -12.45 18.89
N SER A 442 6.49 -13.69 18.37
CA SER A 442 7.66 -14.32 17.73
C SER A 442 7.53 -14.64 16.24
N LYS A 443 6.37 -14.44 15.59
CA LYS A 443 6.18 -14.80 14.18
C LYS A 443 6.64 -13.69 13.23
N SER A 444 7.61 -13.99 12.36
CA SER A 444 8.01 -13.13 11.24
C SER A 444 6.98 -13.23 10.11
N PHE A 445 6.38 -12.10 9.77
CA PHE A 445 5.40 -11.95 8.69
C PHE A 445 5.96 -11.25 7.45
N SER A 446 7.29 -11.30 7.26
CA SER A 446 7.92 -10.78 6.06
C SER A 446 7.67 -11.72 4.88
N SER A 447 7.69 -11.14 3.67
CA SER A 447 7.68 -11.89 2.42
C SER A 447 8.89 -12.80 2.31
N LYS A 448 8.67 -13.99 1.74
CA LYS A 448 9.68 -15.05 1.61
C LYS A 448 9.52 -15.76 0.27
N ILE A 449 10.55 -16.51 -0.09
CA ILE A 449 10.46 -17.44 -1.21
C ILE A 449 9.89 -18.76 -0.70
N HIS A 450 8.95 -19.29 -1.46
CA HIS A 450 8.38 -20.61 -1.27
C HIS A 450 8.66 -21.47 -2.49
N GLN A 451 8.93 -22.76 -2.25
CA GLN A 451 9.04 -23.77 -3.29
C GLN A 451 8.12 -24.92 -2.91
N PHE A 452 6.97 -24.97 -3.55
CA PHE A 452 6.01 -26.04 -3.38
C PHE A 452 5.90 -26.81 -4.69
N LYS A 453 5.87 -28.14 -4.60
CA LYS A 453 5.74 -29.03 -5.77
C LYS A 453 4.56 -29.95 -5.55
N ASN A 454 3.90 -30.34 -6.64
CA ASN A 454 2.82 -31.35 -6.65
C ASN A 454 1.61 -30.99 -5.77
N LEU A 455 1.27 -29.70 -5.71
CA LEU A 455 0.05 -29.24 -5.05
C LEU A 455 -1.18 -29.52 -5.93
N PRO A 456 -2.35 -29.84 -5.33
CA PRO A 456 -3.58 -30.08 -6.09
C PRO A 456 -4.12 -28.78 -6.69
N GLU A 457 -5.09 -28.90 -7.61
CA GLU A 457 -5.83 -27.75 -8.13
C GLU A 457 -6.61 -27.05 -6.99
N PRO A 458 -6.57 -25.71 -6.92
CA PRO A 458 -7.33 -24.94 -5.94
C PRO A 458 -8.82 -25.24 -5.96
N LYS A 459 -9.43 -25.34 -4.76
CA LYS A 459 -10.89 -25.40 -4.59
C LYS A 459 -11.33 -24.50 -3.44
N ASN A 460 -12.62 -24.15 -3.41
CA ASN A 460 -13.26 -23.65 -2.20
C ASN A 460 -13.65 -24.85 -1.33
N ALA A 461 -13.56 -24.67 -0.01
CA ALA A 461 -14.00 -25.67 0.95
C ALA A 461 -15.50 -25.54 1.22
N THR A 462 -16.14 -26.64 1.60
CA THR A 462 -17.53 -26.60 2.09
C THR A 462 -17.60 -25.94 3.48
N GLU A 463 -18.80 -25.56 3.90
CA GLU A 463 -19.01 -24.98 5.24
C GLU A 463 -18.57 -25.98 6.33
N GLU A 464 -18.89 -27.27 6.18
CA GLU A 464 -18.47 -28.31 7.13
C GLU A 464 -16.95 -28.49 7.17
N GLU A 465 -16.27 -28.42 6.02
CA GLU A 465 -14.80 -28.48 5.96
C GLU A 465 -14.17 -27.28 6.70
N GLN A 466 -14.71 -26.07 6.54
CA GLN A 466 -14.25 -24.88 7.25
C GLN A 466 -14.48 -25.01 8.77
N GLU A 467 -15.67 -25.46 9.18
CA GLU A 467 -15.99 -25.66 10.60
C GLU A 467 -15.06 -26.68 11.25
N ALA A 468 -14.79 -27.80 10.57
CA ALA A 468 -13.86 -28.83 11.03
C ALA A 468 -12.41 -28.32 11.13
N PHE A 469 -11.99 -27.43 10.23
CA PHE A 469 -10.68 -26.79 10.32
C PHE A 469 -10.58 -25.83 11.50
N HIS A 470 -11.63 -25.04 11.72
CA HIS A 470 -11.69 -24.11 12.84
C HIS A 470 -11.76 -24.82 14.20
N SER A 471 -12.48 -25.94 14.31
CA SER A 471 -12.58 -26.71 15.56
C SER A 471 -11.24 -27.32 15.98
N LYS A 472 -10.46 -27.88 15.03
CA LYS A 472 -9.11 -28.42 15.29
C LYS A 472 -8.12 -27.34 15.73
N SER A 473 -8.30 -26.11 15.26
CA SER A 473 -7.48 -24.98 15.72
C SER A 473 -7.68 -24.68 17.21
N TYR A 474 -8.80 -25.12 17.80
CA TYR A 474 -9.06 -24.94 19.24
C TYR A 474 -8.39 -25.99 20.14
N ASP A 475 -8.01 -27.16 19.61
CA ASP A 475 -7.33 -28.19 20.39
C ASP A 475 -5.85 -27.88 20.66
N CYS A 476 -5.28 -26.88 19.97
CA CYS A 476 -3.95 -26.34 20.28
C CYS A 476 -3.95 -25.42 21.52
N PHE A 477 -5.13 -25.14 22.11
CA PHE A 477 -5.26 -24.26 23.29
C PHE A 477 -5.13 -24.98 24.64
N ASN A 478 -4.88 -26.29 24.68
CA ASN A 478 -4.64 -27.03 25.91
C ASN A 478 -3.42 -27.96 25.78
N ILE A 479 -2.21 -27.40 25.75
CA ILE A 479 -1.03 -28.14 26.21
C ILE A 479 -0.88 -27.79 27.69
N PRO A 480 -1.04 -28.74 28.62
CA PRO A 480 -0.72 -28.48 30.01
C PRO A 480 0.77 -28.15 30.12
N ASP A 481 1.08 -27.05 30.82
CA ASP A 481 2.44 -26.75 31.27
C ASP A 481 2.89 -27.84 32.25
N ASN A 482 3.46 -28.92 31.73
CA ASN A 482 4.35 -29.79 32.47
C ASN A 482 5.55 -30.10 31.58
N ILE A 483 6.58 -29.29 31.77
CA ILE A 483 7.96 -29.61 31.38
C ILE A 483 8.41 -30.69 32.35
N GLU A 484 8.23 -31.96 31.96
CA GLU A 484 8.99 -33.13 32.42
C GLU A 484 8.43 -34.37 31.69
N ASP A 485 8.83 -34.56 30.43
CA ASP A 485 8.95 -35.88 29.79
C ASP A 485 9.45 -35.74 28.33
N PHE A 486 10.61 -35.11 28.16
CA PHE A 486 11.43 -35.31 26.97
C PHE A 486 12.65 -36.13 27.36
N ASN A 487 12.43 -37.41 27.63
CA ASN A 487 13.44 -38.47 27.54
C ASN A 487 12.74 -39.84 27.43
N ASN A 488 12.13 -40.13 26.28
CA ASN A 488 11.98 -41.52 25.83
C ASN A 488 11.80 -41.62 24.31
N PRO A 489 12.69 -42.29 23.57
CA PRO A 489 12.58 -42.47 22.13
C PRO A 489 11.72 -43.70 21.84
N SER A 490 10.40 -43.56 21.88
CA SER A 490 9.49 -44.58 21.36
C SER A 490 8.08 -44.03 21.19
N ASN A 491 7.72 -43.69 19.95
CA ASN A 491 6.42 -44.03 19.34
C ASN A 491 6.37 -43.54 17.89
N GLN A 492 6.92 -44.35 16.98
CA GLN A 492 6.36 -44.48 15.65
C GLN A 492 4.98 -45.13 15.78
N ASN A 493 3.91 -44.45 15.34
CA ASN A 493 2.71 -45.00 14.69
C ASN A 493 1.50 -44.08 14.90
N TYR A 494 1.19 -43.27 13.89
CA TYR A 494 -0.20 -42.90 13.58
C TYR A 494 -0.38 -42.92 12.06
N ALA A 495 -0.57 -44.13 11.53
CA ALA A 495 -1.16 -44.34 10.22
C ALA A 495 -2.69 -44.33 10.40
N GLY A 496 -3.34 -43.23 10.01
CA GLY A 496 -4.80 -43.14 9.93
C GLY A 496 -5.27 -43.64 8.56
N THR A 497 -5.91 -44.80 8.56
CA THR A 497 -6.47 -45.51 7.40
C THR A 497 -7.59 -44.72 6.68
N PHE A 498 -7.42 -44.45 5.39
CA PHE A 498 -8.52 -44.13 4.47
C PHE A 498 -9.25 -45.42 4.07
N LYS A 499 -10.53 -45.58 4.43
CA LYS A 499 -11.41 -46.60 3.83
C LYS A 499 -12.05 -46.01 2.57
N ALA A 500 -11.63 -46.50 1.41
CA ALA A 500 -12.32 -46.31 0.14
C ALA A 500 -13.55 -47.23 0.09
N SER A 501 -14.72 -46.68 -0.23
CA SER A 501 -15.93 -47.45 -0.55
C SER A 501 -16.03 -47.66 -2.06
N SER A 502 -15.69 -48.86 -2.52
CA SER A 502 -15.97 -49.32 -3.88
C SER A 502 -17.38 -49.92 -3.94
N ILE A 503 -18.29 -49.28 -4.69
CA ILE A 503 -19.57 -49.86 -5.10
C ILE A 503 -19.31 -50.69 -6.36
N LEU A 504 -19.34 -52.02 -6.22
CA LEU A 504 -19.45 -52.96 -7.33
C LEU A 504 -20.94 -53.22 -7.61
N LYS A 505 -21.34 -52.95 -8.85
CA LYS A 505 -22.62 -53.40 -9.43
C LYS A 505 -22.59 -54.92 -9.58
N GLY A 506 -23.69 -55.58 -9.21
CA GLY A 506 -23.93 -56.99 -9.46
C GLY A 506 -25.06 -57.19 -10.47
N ASN A 507 -24.78 -58.08 -11.42
CA ASN A 507 -25.60 -58.71 -12.45
C ASN A 507 -25.86 -57.93 -13.74
#